data_AF-A0A9W8Y583-F1
#
_entry.id   AF-A0A9W8Y583-F1
#
_cell.length_a   1.000
_cell.length_b   1.000
_cell.length_c   1.000
_cell.angle_alpha   90.00
_cell.angle_beta   90.00
_cell.angle_gamma   90.00
#
_symmetry.space_group_name_H-M   'P 1'
#
loop_
_entity.id
_entity.type
_entity.pdbx_description
1 polymer ?
#
loop_
_entity_poly.entity_id
_entity_poly.type
_entity_poly.pdbx_seq_one_letter_code
_entity_poly.pdbx_strand_id
1 'polypeptide(L)'
;MAEVDAVSANFAIQEMSLGIHYHTGAEDLRSYVKNPEVWDVKDGTIDLPVGPGLGIEVDEEWVRRLSLDTEAWVSPGFFGPGGEVREW
;
A
#
# COMPACT_ATOMS: atom_id res chain seq x y z
N MET A 1 12.62 -3.01 1.77
CA MET A 1 12.35 -4.19 2.64
C MET A 1 11.66 -3.71 3.91
N ALA A 2 10.59 -4.36 4.38
CA ALA A 2 9.89 -3.92 5.62
C ALA A 2 10.66 -4.34 6.89
N GLU A 3 10.40 -3.69 8.02
CA GLU A 3 11.10 -3.96 9.28
C GLU A 3 10.93 -5.40 9.77
N VAL A 4 9.73 -5.97 9.61
CA VAL A 4 9.44 -7.37 9.98
C VAL A 4 10.24 -8.33 9.10
N ASP A 5 10.32 -8.06 7.79
CA ASP A 5 11.08 -8.86 6.83
C ASP A 5 12.56 -8.86 7.20
N ALA A 6 13.10 -7.69 7.59
CA ALA A 6 14.51 -7.49 7.90
C ALA A 6 15.00 -8.23 9.15
N VAL A 7 14.09 -8.59 10.07
CA VAL A 7 14.42 -9.27 11.33
C VAL A 7 13.97 -10.74 11.35
N SER A 8 13.35 -11.22 10.28
CA SER A 8 12.82 -12.58 10.18
C SER A 8 13.75 -13.44 9.34
N ALA A 9 14.54 -14.30 9.99
CA ALA A 9 15.51 -15.17 9.30
C ALA A 9 14.88 -16.14 8.28
N ASN A 10 13.58 -16.39 8.38
CA ASN A 10 12.81 -17.24 7.47
C ASN A 10 11.97 -16.44 6.45
N PHE A 11 12.13 -15.13 6.36
CA PHE A 11 11.49 -14.31 5.33
C PHE A 11 12.03 -14.69 3.93
N ALA A 12 11.15 -14.68 2.92
CA ALA A 12 11.48 -15.09 1.56
C ALA A 12 11.05 -14.08 0.48
N ILE A 13 9.81 -13.57 0.56
CA ILE A 13 9.24 -12.62 -0.41
C ILE A 13 8.30 -11.63 0.28
N GLN A 14 8.22 -10.41 -0.26
CA GLN A 14 7.27 -9.38 0.16
C GLN A 14 6.39 -8.98 -1.03
N GLU A 15 5.07 -8.93 -0.81
CA GLU A 15 4.12 -8.46 -1.80
C GLU A 15 4.01 -6.93 -1.76
N MET A 16 3.93 -6.30 -2.93
CA MET A 16 3.73 -4.85 -3.03
C MET A 16 2.82 -4.48 -4.20
N SER A 17 1.87 -3.58 -3.94
CA SER A 17 0.95 -3.02 -4.94
C SER A 17 1.51 -1.79 -5.66
N LEU A 18 2.83 -1.68 -5.80
CA LEU A 18 3.51 -0.53 -6.40
C LEU A 18 3.22 -0.44 -7.90
N GLY A 19 2.76 0.73 -8.38
CA GLY A 19 2.43 0.95 -9.79
C GLY A 19 1.18 0.22 -10.28
N ILE A 20 0.36 -0.30 -9.35
CA ILE A 20 -0.86 -1.03 -9.66
C ILE A 20 -2.09 -0.10 -9.51
N HIS A 21 -2.59 0.42 -10.63
CA HIS A 21 -3.82 1.25 -10.66
C HIS A 21 -5.04 0.39 -11.05
N TYR A 22 -5.58 -0.41 -10.14
CA TYR A 22 -6.76 -1.26 -10.43
C TYR A 22 -8.11 -0.54 -10.30
N HIS A 23 -8.13 0.66 -9.73
CA HIS A 23 -9.34 1.47 -9.60
C HIS A 23 -9.03 2.90 -10.04
N THR A 24 -10.06 3.63 -10.46
CA THR A 24 -10.12 4.95 -11.09
C THR A 24 -9.42 6.14 -10.38
N GLY A 25 -8.45 5.91 -9.50
CA GLY A 25 -7.62 6.94 -8.85
C GLY A 25 -6.17 6.90 -9.32
N ALA A 26 -5.56 8.08 -9.42
CA ALA A 26 -4.16 8.26 -9.84
C ALA A 26 -3.15 7.97 -8.72
N GLU A 27 -3.60 7.86 -7.46
CA GLU A 27 -2.72 7.76 -6.31
C GLU A 27 -2.24 6.34 -6.05
N ASP A 28 -0.97 6.19 -5.67
CA ASP A 28 -0.36 4.91 -5.27
C ASP A 28 0.46 5.07 -3.97
N LEU A 29 1.27 4.06 -3.62
CA LEU A 29 2.14 4.09 -2.44
C LEU A 29 3.10 5.29 -2.41
N ARG A 30 3.47 5.84 -3.57
CA ARG A 30 4.40 6.97 -3.70
C ARG A 30 3.72 8.30 -3.47
N SER A 31 2.40 8.38 -3.63
CA SER A 31 1.61 9.62 -3.52
C SER A 31 1.49 10.20 -2.11
N TYR A 32 1.57 9.36 -1.08
CA TYR A 32 1.27 9.77 0.31
C TYR A 32 2.51 10.08 1.14
N VAL A 33 3.70 10.02 0.53
CA VAL A 33 4.98 10.25 1.20
C VAL A 33 5.78 11.33 0.47
N LYS A 34 6.54 12.11 1.23
CA LYS A 34 7.44 13.15 0.69
C LYS A 34 8.76 12.60 0.19
N ASN A 35 9.10 11.36 0.58
CA ASN A 35 10.32 10.65 0.21
C ASN A 35 9.99 9.36 -0.58
N PRO A 36 9.35 9.45 -1.76
CA PRO A 36 8.88 8.29 -2.52
C PRO A 36 9.97 7.33 -2.99
N GLU A 37 11.23 7.78 -3.02
CA GLU A 37 12.41 6.97 -3.35
C GLU A 37 12.63 5.78 -2.39
N VAL A 38 12.04 5.81 -1.20
CA VAL A 38 12.07 4.66 -0.25
C VAL A 38 11.37 3.42 -0.79
N TRP A 39 10.55 3.58 -1.83
CA TRP A 39 9.85 2.49 -2.52
C TRP A 39 10.55 2.06 -3.82
N ASP A 40 11.72 2.60 -4.14
CA ASP A 40 12.41 2.27 -5.38
C ASP A 40 12.87 0.80 -5.37
N VAL A 41 12.43 0.06 -6.40
CA VAL A 41 12.82 -1.33 -6.61
C VAL A 41 14.10 -1.36 -7.45
N LYS A 42 15.16 -1.95 -6.90
CA LYS A 42 16.44 -2.21 -7.56
C LYS A 42 16.67 -3.72 -7.59
N ASP A 43 16.83 -4.26 -8.80
CA ASP A 43 17.09 -5.69 -9.02
C ASP A 43 16.10 -6.64 -8.33
N GLY A 44 14.82 -6.25 -8.29
CA GLY A 44 13.75 -7.02 -7.65
C GLY A 44 13.68 -6.90 -6.13
N THR A 45 14.44 -5.98 -5.53
CA THR A 45 14.46 -5.73 -4.09
C THR A 45 14.25 -4.25 -3.78
N ILE A 46 13.82 -3.94 -2.55
CA ILE A 46 13.79 -2.57 -2.04
C ILE A 46 14.80 -2.47 -0.90
N ASP A 47 15.54 -1.38 -0.87
CA ASP A 47 16.51 -1.07 0.19
C ASP A 47 15.85 -1.07 1.58
N LEU A 48 16.67 -1.29 2.62
CA LEU A 48 16.21 -1.16 4.00
C LEU A 48 16.04 0.34 4.34
N PRO A 49 14.92 0.77 4.93
CA PRO A 49 14.78 2.14 5.42
C PRO A 49 15.84 2.44 6.48
N VAL A 50 16.52 3.59 6.35
CA VAL A 50 17.61 4.01 7.24
C VAL A 50 17.21 5.14 8.19
N GLY A 51 16.04 5.74 7.97
CA GLY A 51 15.48 6.77 8.84
C GLY A 51 14.94 6.20 10.15
N PRO A 52 14.66 7.05 11.15
CA PRO A 52 14.04 6.61 12.39
C PRO A 52 12.63 6.05 12.16
N GLY A 53 12.24 5.05 12.96
CA GLY A 53 10.95 4.38 12.82
C GLY A 53 10.79 3.73 11.44
N LEU A 54 9.62 3.89 10.83
CA LEU A 54 9.29 3.30 9.52
C LEU A 54 10.14 3.85 8.35
N GLY A 55 10.92 4.90 8.58
CA GLY A 55 11.78 5.51 7.55
C GLY A 55 11.02 6.22 6.42
N ILE A 56 9.76 6.56 6.63
CA ILE A 56 8.91 7.34 5.70
C ILE A 56 8.56 8.71 6.28
N GLU A 57 8.40 9.70 5.41
CA GLU A 57 7.87 11.02 5.74
C GLU A 57 6.49 11.17 5.10
N VAL A 58 5.44 11.18 5.92
CA VAL A 58 4.05 11.28 5.44
C VAL A 58 3.75 12.69 4.93
N ASP A 59 3.11 12.80 3.76
CA ASP A 59 2.51 14.06 3.32
C ASP A 59 1.15 14.28 4.00
N GLU A 60 1.17 14.82 5.22
CA GLU A 60 -0.05 15.07 6.00
C GLU A 60 -1.03 16.02 5.30
N GLU A 61 -0.55 17.02 4.55
CA GLU A 61 -1.43 17.96 3.85
C GLU A 61 -2.18 17.25 2.74
N TRP A 62 -1.48 16.40 1.97
CA TRP A 62 -2.07 15.55 0.94
C TRP A 62 -3.11 14.58 1.53
N VAL A 63 -2.72 13.86 2.60
CA VAL A 63 -3.61 12.92 3.31
C VAL A 63 -4.87 13.62 3.82
N ARG A 64 -4.73 14.77 4.50
CA ARG A 64 -5.89 15.51 5.04
C ARG A 64 -6.82 15.97 3.93
N ARG A 65 -6.28 16.55 2.84
CA ARG A 65 -7.10 16.99 1.71
C ARG A 65 -7.89 15.84 1.11
N LEU A 66 -7.25 14.71 0.81
CA LEU A 66 -7.95 13.57 0.20
C LEU A 66 -8.97 12.96 1.16
N SER A 67 -8.69 12.94 2.46
CA SER A 67 -9.61 12.37 3.45
C SER A 67 -10.95 13.10 3.59
N LEU A 68 -11.06 14.35 3.13
CA LEU A 68 -12.29 15.14 3.24
C LEU A 68 -13.44 14.60 2.38
N ASP A 69 -13.10 14.08 1.19
CA ASP A 69 -14.08 13.63 0.18
C ASP A 69 -14.06 12.11 -0.03
N THR A 70 -13.34 11.37 0.81
CA THR A 70 -13.24 9.90 0.72
C THR A 70 -14.48 9.23 1.28
N GLU A 71 -15.17 8.46 0.44
CA GLU A 71 -16.22 7.56 0.87
C GLU A 71 -15.63 6.29 1.52
N ALA A 72 -16.34 5.73 2.50
CA ALA A 72 -15.95 4.48 3.12
C ALA A 72 -15.95 3.37 2.06
N TRP A 73 -14.82 2.69 1.89
CA TRP A 73 -14.76 1.54 1.01
C TRP A 73 -15.60 0.40 1.61
N VAL A 74 -16.54 -0.10 0.82
CA VAL A 74 -17.39 -1.23 1.18
C VAL A 74 -17.04 -2.39 0.27
N SER A 75 -16.73 -3.53 0.89
CA SER A 75 -16.52 -4.78 0.18
C SER A 75 -17.74 -5.09 -0.71
N PRO A 76 -17.52 -5.33 -2.03
CA PRO A 76 -18.60 -5.78 -2.89
C PRO A 76 -19.20 -7.09 -2.39
N GLY A 77 -20.51 -7.14 -2.22
CA GLY A 77 -21.20 -8.39 -1.91
C GLY A 77 -21.24 -9.28 -3.17
N PHE A 78 -20.71 -10.49 -3.06
CA PHE A 78 -20.83 -11.48 -4.14
C PHE A 78 -22.04 -12.36 -3.88
N PHE A 79 -23.04 -12.27 -4.76
CA PHE A 79 -24.26 -13.06 -4.69
C PHE A 79 -24.37 -13.97 -5.90
N GLY A 80 -24.72 -15.23 -5.67
CA GLY A 80 -24.97 -16.16 -6.76
C GLY A 80 -26.38 -16.08 -7.33
N PRO A 81 -26.67 -16.90 -8.36
CA PRO A 81 -27.95 -16.86 -9.08
C PRO A 81 -29.18 -17.11 -8.21
N GLY A 82 -29.02 -17.77 -7.06
CA GLY A 82 -30.09 -18.03 -6.09
C GLY A 82 -30.18 -17.00 -4.96
N GLY A 83 -29.39 -15.92 -5.02
CA GLY A 83 -29.29 -14.93 -3.94
C GLY A 83 -28.41 -15.39 -2.77
N GLU A 84 -27.69 -16.51 -2.91
CA GLU A 84 -26.77 -16.99 -1.89
C GLU A 84 -25.53 -16.10 -1.79
N VAL A 85 -25.10 -15.80 -0.56
CA VAL A 85 -23.85 -15.08 -0.30
C VAL A 85 -22.67 -15.98 -0.66
N ARG A 86 -21.68 -15.43 -1.36
CA ARG A 86 -20.42 -16.08 -1.71
C ARG A 86 -19.25 -15.44 -0.96
N GLU A 87 -18.15 -16.19 -0.89
CA GLU A 87 -16.90 -15.73 -0.30
C GLU A 87 -16.41 -14.46 -1.00
N TRP A 88 -15.87 -13.53 -0.21
CA TRP A 88 -15.25 -12.32 -0.69
C TRP A 88 -13.84 -12.60 -1.22
#